data_AF-D7F545-F1
#
_entry.id   AF-D7F545-F1
#
_cell.length_a   1.000
_cell.length_b   1.000
_cell.length_c   1.000
_cell.angle_alpha   90.00
_cell.angle_beta   90.00
_cell.angle_gamma   90.00
#
_symmetry.space_group_name_H-M   'P 1'
#
loop_
_entity.id
_entity.type
_entity.pdbx_description
1 polymer ?
#
loop_
_entity_poly.entity_id
_entity_poly.type
_entity_poly.pdbx_seq_one_letter_code
_entity_poly.pdbx_strand_id
1 'polypeptide(L)'
;AAVRTMDEEDEILRSVDRDNKEGRAYVDSWDKRFQETCELLKQVREPGSRGAYLKDSEKQEMYRLHKEDPATYTVERLAKDFRVMRQRVHAILWLKEMEEEEERKQGKPLDDSVEILLDGFPEFFNSHDRE
;
A
#
# COMPACT_ATOMS: atom_id res chain seq x y z
N ALA A 1 29.70 -53.53 -18.12
CA ALA A 1 28.52 -53.34 -17.25
C ALA A 1 28.70 -52.09 -16.39
N ALA A 2 29.69 -52.05 -15.50
CA ALA A 2 29.96 -50.91 -14.61
C ALA A 2 30.22 -49.55 -15.30
N VAL A 3 30.91 -49.51 -16.44
CA VAL A 3 31.17 -48.26 -17.17
C VAL A 3 29.87 -47.66 -17.75
N ARG A 4 28.95 -48.50 -18.25
CA ARG A 4 27.68 -48.03 -18.82
C ARG A 4 26.72 -47.50 -17.76
N THR A 5 26.73 -48.09 -16.56
CA THR A 5 25.94 -47.61 -15.43
C THR A 5 26.48 -46.28 -14.89
N MET A 6 27.80 -46.07 -14.90
CA MET A 6 28.40 -44.78 -14.56
C MET A 6 28.05 -43.70 -15.59
N ASP A 7 28.03 -44.05 -16.89
CA ASP A 7 27.63 -43.13 -17.96
C ASP A 7 26.15 -42.70 -17.84
N GLU A 8 25.26 -43.62 -17.46
CA GLU A 8 23.83 -43.36 -17.20
C GLU A 8 23.63 -42.49 -15.94
N GLU A 9 24.39 -42.74 -14.86
CA GLU A 9 24.37 -41.93 -13.64
C GLU A 9 24.84 -40.48 -13.90
N ASP A 10 25.89 -40.31 -14.71
CA ASP A 10 26.39 -38.99 -15.13
C ASP A 10 25.39 -38.23 -16.01
N GLU A 11 24.64 -38.93 -16.86
CA GLU A 11 23.60 -38.33 -17.70
C GLU A 11 22.42 -37.83 -16.85
N ILE A 12 21.99 -38.62 -15.86
CA ILE A 12 20.95 -38.25 -14.89
C ILE A 12 21.40 -37.04 -14.05
N LEU A 13 22.66 -37.02 -13.60
CA LEU A 13 23.18 -35.89 -12.83
C LEU A 13 23.16 -34.60 -13.66
N ARG A 14 23.57 -34.66 -14.94
CA ARG A 14 23.52 -33.50 -15.84
C ARG A 14 22.09 -33.02 -16.13
N SER A 15 21.12 -33.94 -16.25
CA SER A 15 19.72 -33.54 -16.45
C SER A 15 19.17 -32.84 -15.21
N VAL A 16 19.46 -33.35 -14.01
CA VAL A 16 19.04 -32.72 -12.75
C VAL A 16 19.69 -31.34 -12.58
N ASP A 17 20.97 -31.19 -12.94
CA ASP A 17 21.65 -29.89 -12.88
C ASP A 17 21.06 -28.87 -13.86
N ARG A 18 20.63 -29.31 -15.04
CA ARG A 18 19.94 -28.45 -16.01
C ARG A 18 18.60 -27.99 -15.45
N ASP A 19 17.80 -28.92 -14.96
CA ASP A 19 16.46 -28.63 -14.43
C ASP A 19 16.56 -27.70 -13.19
N ASN A 20 17.57 -27.90 -12.35
CA ASN A 20 17.88 -27.00 -11.22
C ASN A 20 18.25 -25.58 -11.67
N LYS A 21 19.01 -25.44 -12.78
CA LYS A 21 19.35 -24.13 -13.34
C LYS A 21 18.12 -23.42 -13.90
N GLU A 22 17.24 -24.15 -14.59
CA GLU A 22 15.99 -23.61 -15.12
C GLU A 22 15.04 -23.18 -14.00
N GLY A 23 14.90 -24.01 -12.96
CA GLY A 23 14.11 -23.68 -11.76
C GLY A 23 14.65 -22.44 -11.03
N ARG A 24 15.98 -22.31 -10.91
CA ARG A 24 16.61 -21.12 -10.33
C ARG A 24 16.33 -19.86 -11.15
N ALA A 25 16.50 -19.92 -12.47
CA ALA A 25 16.21 -18.78 -13.35
C ALA A 25 14.74 -18.34 -13.26
N TYR A 26 13.82 -19.28 -13.11
CA TYR A 26 12.40 -18.99 -12.87
C TYR A 26 12.16 -18.26 -11.54
N VAL A 27 12.78 -18.72 -10.45
CA VAL A 27 12.65 -18.06 -9.13
C VAL A 27 13.31 -16.68 -9.14
N ASP A 28 14.51 -16.55 -9.71
CA ASP A 28 15.23 -15.27 -9.81
C ASP A 28 14.45 -14.26 -10.66
N SER A 29 13.62 -14.71 -11.61
CA SER A 29 12.72 -13.81 -12.36
C SER A 29 11.69 -13.10 -11.46
N TRP A 30 11.44 -13.61 -10.25
CA TRP A 30 10.56 -12.99 -9.27
C TRP A 30 11.25 -11.92 -8.43
N ASP A 31 12.57 -11.75 -8.53
CA ASP A 31 13.33 -10.78 -7.73
C ASP A 31 12.75 -9.37 -7.83
N LYS A 32 12.32 -8.94 -9.03
CA LYS A 32 11.72 -7.62 -9.20
C LYS A 32 10.41 -7.46 -8.41
N ARG A 33 9.53 -8.46 -8.46
CA ARG A 33 8.27 -8.45 -7.67
C ARG A 33 8.57 -8.51 -6.18
N PHE A 34 9.59 -9.27 -5.80
CA PHE A 34 10.04 -9.36 -4.42
C PHE A 34 10.63 -8.04 -3.93
N GLN A 35 11.39 -7.32 -4.75
CA GLN A 35 11.91 -5.98 -4.46
C GLN A 35 10.78 -4.97 -4.27
N GLU A 36 9.80 -4.91 -5.17
CA GLU A 36 8.61 -4.05 -5.04
C GLU A 36 7.84 -4.37 -3.74
N THR A 37 7.68 -5.67 -3.44
CA THR A 37 7.04 -6.11 -2.19
C THR A 37 7.87 -5.73 -0.96
N CYS A 38 9.20 -5.85 -1.02
CA CYS A 38 10.11 -5.45 0.04
C CYS A 38 10.11 -3.94 0.27
N GLU A 39 9.97 -3.12 -0.76
CA GLU A 39 9.81 -1.67 -0.63
C GLU A 39 8.50 -1.33 0.08
N LEU A 40 7.38 -1.96 -0.32
CA LEU A 40 6.10 -1.84 0.39
C LEU A 40 6.19 -2.35 1.84
N LEU A 41 6.96 -3.41 2.11
CA LEU A 41 7.15 -3.94 3.46
C LEU A 41 8.16 -3.13 4.29
N LYS A 42 9.11 -2.42 3.68
CA LYS A 42 9.97 -1.45 4.37
C LYS A 42 9.15 -0.28 4.90
N GLN A 43 8.11 0.14 4.17
CA GLN A 43 7.09 1.03 4.70
C GLN A 43 6.44 0.41 5.95
N VAL A 44 6.36 -0.91 6.09
CA VAL A 44 5.80 -1.51 7.31
C VAL A 44 6.73 -1.40 8.53
N ARG A 45 8.05 -1.43 8.33
CA ARG A 45 9.06 -1.65 9.40
C ARG A 45 9.81 -0.39 9.85
N GLU A 46 10.01 0.60 8.99
CA GLU A 46 10.85 1.76 9.29
C GLU A 46 10.03 2.99 9.74
N PRO A 47 10.36 3.60 10.89
CA PRO A 47 9.74 4.85 11.35
C PRO A 47 10.05 6.02 10.39
N GLY A 48 9.03 6.77 9.94
CA GLY A 48 9.21 8.00 9.15
C GLY A 48 9.40 7.80 7.64
N SER A 49 9.45 6.56 7.14
CA SER A 49 9.26 6.22 5.71
C SER A 49 7.82 5.77 5.41
N ARG A 50 6.93 5.84 6.42
CA ARG A 50 5.48 5.63 6.35
C ARG A 50 4.77 6.94 6.04
N GLY A 51 4.68 7.24 4.75
CA GLY A 51 4.25 8.54 4.28
C GLY A 51 3.59 8.57 2.92
N ALA A 52 2.91 7.50 2.54
CA ALA A 52 2.03 7.57 1.36
C ALA A 52 1.02 8.69 1.59
N TYR A 53 1.01 9.64 0.66
CA TYR A 53 -0.04 10.62 0.54
C TYR A 53 -1.41 9.93 0.66
N LEU A 54 -2.23 10.38 1.62
CA LEU A 54 -3.59 9.88 1.83
C LEU A 54 -4.48 10.54 0.78
N LYS A 55 -4.98 9.75 -0.18
CA LYS A 55 -5.79 10.25 -1.27
C LYS A 55 -7.10 10.81 -0.77
N ASP A 56 -7.71 11.71 -1.53
CA ASP A 56 -8.99 12.29 -1.09
C ASP A 56 -10.11 11.23 -1.00
N SER A 57 -10.09 10.24 -1.91
CA SER A 57 -10.99 9.08 -1.82
C SER A 57 -10.90 8.32 -0.48
N GLU A 58 -9.70 8.20 0.10
CA GLU A 58 -9.49 7.54 1.39
C GLU A 58 -9.97 8.42 2.56
N LYS A 59 -9.78 9.75 2.46
CA LYS A 59 -10.33 10.72 3.43
C LYS A 59 -11.87 10.66 3.43
N GLN A 60 -12.48 10.59 2.24
CA GLN A 60 -13.93 10.49 2.09
C GLN A 60 -14.47 9.18 2.65
N GLU A 61 -13.78 8.05 2.39
CA GLU A 61 -14.14 6.76 2.97
C GLU A 61 -14.06 6.78 4.51
N MET A 62 -12.97 7.35 5.05
CA MET A 62 -12.80 7.52 6.50
C MET A 62 -13.97 8.31 7.12
N TYR A 63 -14.39 9.40 6.46
CA TYR A 63 -15.53 10.18 6.90
C TYR A 63 -16.84 9.40 6.84
N ARG A 64 -17.10 8.69 5.73
CA ARG A 64 -18.30 7.85 5.58
C ARG A 64 -18.40 6.79 6.67
N LEU A 65 -17.32 6.04 6.91
CA LEU A 65 -17.28 4.98 7.93
C LEU A 65 -17.55 5.53 9.34
N HIS A 66 -16.94 6.67 9.68
CA HIS A 66 -17.16 7.31 10.98
C HIS A 66 -18.58 7.84 11.14
N LYS A 67 -19.14 8.42 10.07
CA LYS A 67 -20.50 8.98 10.07
C LYS A 67 -21.58 7.92 10.18
N GLU A 68 -21.39 6.77 9.54
CA GLU A 68 -22.34 5.64 9.57
C GLU A 68 -22.32 4.91 10.91
N ASP A 69 -21.13 4.61 11.47
CA ASP A 69 -20.98 3.92 12.75
C ASP A 69 -19.78 4.47 13.56
N PRO A 70 -19.98 5.58 14.29
CA PRO A 70 -18.91 6.20 15.08
C PRO A 70 -18.48 5.35 16.28
N ALA A 71 -19.31 4.42 16.75
CA ALA A 71 -19.00 3.54 17.87
C ALA A 71 -17.97 2.47 17.48
N THR A 72 -18.12 1.92 16.27
CA THR A 72 -17.20 0.91 15.72
C THR A 72 -15.97 1.55 15.10
N TYR A 73 -16.15 2.63 14.33
CA TYR A 73 -15.10 3.34 13.64
C TYR A 73 -14.60 4.52 14.45
N THR A 74 -14.11 4.27 15.67
CA THR A 74 -13.49 5.29 16.51
C THR A 74 -12.28 5.93 15.83
N VAL A 75 -11.90 7.13 16.30
CA VAL A 75 -10.72 7.84 15.79
C VAL A 75 -9.46 6.99 15.93
N GLU A 76 -9.31 6.26 17.04
CA GLU A 76 -8.19 5.35 17.27
C GLU A 76 -8.15 4.21 16.26
N ARG A 77 -9.32 3.67 15.89
CA ARG A 77 -9.41 2.62 14.90
C ARG A 77 -9.11 3.15 13.51
N LEU A 78 -9.71 4.27 13.10
CA LEU A 78 -9.47 4.89 11.79
C LEU A 78 -8.00 5.30 11.63
N ALA A 79 -7.38 5.84 12.67
CA ALA A 79 -5.95 6.15 12.68
C ALA A 79 -5.09 4.91 12.41
N LYS A 80 -5.47 3.76 12.96
CA LYS A 80 -4.78 2.48 12.72
C LYS A 80 -5.09 1.90 11.34
N ASP A 81 -6.34 1.91 10.90
CA ASP A 81 -6.78 1.30 9.65
C ASP A 81 -6.17 2.06 8.46
N PHE A 82 -6.26 3.40 8.48
CA PHE A 82 -5.72 4.30 7.45
C PHE A 82 -4.28 4.73 7.70
N ARG A 83 -3.65 4.29 8.80
CA ARG A 83 -2.24 4.56 9.13
C ARG A 83 -1.90 6.04 9.10
N VAL A 84 -2.64 6.84 9.86
CA VAL A 84 -2.42 8.28 10.02
C VAL A 84 -2.48 8.68 11.49
N MET A 85 -1.89 9.82 11.83
CA MET A 85 -1.95 10.39 13.17
C MET A 85 -3.40 10.67 13.62
N ARG A 86 -3.70 10.46 14.90
CA ARG A 86 -5.05 10.67 15.47
C ARG A 86 -5.54 12.11 15.29
N GLN A 87 -4.65 13.08 15.46
CA GLN A 87 -4.93 14.50 15.23
C GLN A 87 -5.37 14.75 13.78
N ARG A 88 -4.72 14.06 12.83
CA ARG A 88 -5.05 14.17 11.41
C ARG A 88 -6.42 13.56 11.11
N VAL A 89 -6.77 12.45 11.75
CA VAL A 89 -8.12 11.87 11.63
C VAL A 89 -9.17 12.89 12.12
N HIS A 90 -8.98 13.49 13.29
CA HIS A 90 -9.90 14.54 13.76
C HIS A 90 -10.04 15.69 12.77
N ALA A 91 -8.93 16.17 12.22
CA ALA A 91 -8.95 17.24 11.22
C ALA A 91 -9.66 16.82 9.93
N ILE A 92 -9.43 15.61 9.43
CA ILE A 92 -10.11 15.07 8.24
C ILE A 92 -11.62 15.01 8.48
N LEU A 93 -12.06 14.42 9.59
CA LEU A 93 -13.47 14.29 9.91
C LEU A 93 -14.16 15.66 10.02
N TRP A 94 -13.50 16.61 10.69
CA TRP A 94 -13.99 17.99 10.82
C TRP A 94 -14.11 18.66 9.45
N LEU A 95 -13.05 18.63 8.64
CA LEU A 95 -13.02 19.31 7.35
C LEU A 95 -14.05 18.74 6.37
N LYS A 96 -14.23 17.41 6.36
CA LYS A 96 -15.27 16.77 5.52
C LYS A 96 -16.69 17.10 5.98
N GLU A 97 -16.92 17.23 7.29
CA GLU A 97 -18.22 17.70 7.80
C GLU A 97 -18.51 19.15 7.35
N MET A 98 -17.52 20.04 7.42
CA MET A 98 -17.65 21.41 6.92
C MET A 98 -17.87 21.46 5.41
N GLU A 99 -17.14 20.66 4.64
CA GLU A 99 -17.27 20.54 3.19
C GLU A 99 -18.72 20.18 2.81
N GLU A 100 -19.27 19.12 3.42
CA GLU A 100 -20.65 18.69 3.18
C GLU A 100 -21.68 19.76 3.59
N GLU A 101 -21.44 20.47 4.70
CA GLU A 101 -22.35 21.54 5.13
C GLU A 101 -22.38 22.69 4.13
N GLU A 102 -21.22 23.07 3.56
CA GLU A 102 -21.10 24.13 2.56
C GLU A 102 -21.67 23.72 1.20
N GLU A 103 -21.43 22.48 0.76
CA GLU A 103 -22.06 21.92 -0.44
C GLU A 103 -23.59 21.93 -0.32
N ARG A 104 -24.12 21.55 0.84
CA ARG A 104 -25.56 21.61 1.14
C ARG A 104 -26.09 23.04 1.11
N LYS A 105 -25.34 24.02 1.63
CA LYS A 105 -25.73 25.44 1.60
C LYS A 105 -25.73 26.01 0.18
N GLN A 106 -24.74 25.66 -0.63
CA GLN A 106 -24.60 26.16 -2.00
C GLN A 106 -25.46 25.39 -3.01
N GLY A 107 -25.89 24.17 -2.67
CA GLY A 107 -26.67 23.29 -3.55
C GLY A 107 -25.88 22.73 -4.73
N LYS A 108 -24.54 22.76 -4.67
CA LYS A 108 -23.63 22.26 -5.70
C LYS A 108 -22.34 21.73 -5.05
N PRO A 109 -21.62 20.81 -5.72
CA PRO A 109 -20.32 20.36 -5.26
C PRO A 109 -19.30 21.50 -5.19
N LEU A 110 -18.33 21.37 -4.27
CA LEU A 110 -17.18 22.25 -4.21
C LEU A 110 -16.14 21.90 -5.29
N ASP A 111 -15.17 22.80 -5.50
CA ASP A 111 -14.09 22.59 -6.48
C ASP A 111 -13.04 21.62 -5.94
N ASP A 112 -12.77 20.55 -6.69
CA ASP A 112 -11.84 19.47 -6.35
C ASP A 112 -10.57 19.46 -7.21
N SER A 113 -10.37 20.48 -8.05
CA SER A 113 -9.26 20.56 -9.02
C SER A 113 -7.88 20.36 -8.39
N VAL A 114 -7.68 20.88 -7.17
CA VAL A 114 -6.41 20.74 -6.44
C VAL A 114 -6.23 19.33 -5.90
N GLU A 115 -7.27 18.70 -5.35
CA GLU A 115 -7.17 17.33 -4.83
C GLU A 115 -6.90 16.33 -5.96
N ILE A 116 -7.55 16.50 -7.13
CA ILE A 116 -7.28 15.70 -8.33
C ILE A 116 -5.80 15.79 -8.74
N LEU A 117 -5.23 17.01 -8.71
CA LEU A 117 -3.83 17.22 -9.02
C LEU A 117 -2.92 16.48 -8.03
N LEU A 118 -3.21 16.60 -6.73
CA LEU A 118 -2.42 15.97 -5.68
C LEU A 118 -2.50 14.43 -5.71
N ASP A 119 -3.67 13.87 -6.00
CA ASP A 119 -3.87 12.45 -6.22
C ASP A 119 -3.04 11.91 -7.40
N GLY A 120 -2.78 12.75 -8.41
CA GLY A 120 -1.98 12.43 -9.59
C GLY A 120 -0.46 12.53 -9.38
N PHE A 121 -0.01 13.27 -8.36
CA PHE A 121 1.41 13.48 -8.04
C PHE A 121 1.70 13.32 -6.53
N PRO A 122 1.43 12.14 -5.95
CA PRO A 122 1.58 11.89 -4.51
C PRO A 122 3.03 12.01 -4.01
N GLU A 123 4.02 11.92 -4.90
CA GLU A 123 5.45 12.06 -4.61
C GLU A 123 5.84 13.43 -4.04
N PHE A 124 4.99 14.46 -4.20
CA PHE A 124 5.24 15.78 -3.61
C PHE A 124 5.02 15.84 -2.11
N PHE A 125 4.41 14.82 -1.50
CA PHE A 125 4.06 14.81 -0.08
C PHE A 125 4.78 13.71 0.68
N ASN A 126 5.45 14.10 1.77
CA ASN A 126 5.93 13.17 2.78
C ASN A 126 5.03 13.25 4.01
N SER A 127 4.09 12.31 4.11
CA SER A 127 3.22 12.18 5.27
C SER A 127 3.94 11.43 6.40
N HIS A 128 3.58 11.68 7.65
CA HIS A 128 4.05 10.85 8.78
C HIS A 128 2.84 10.31 9.53
N ASP A 129 2.93 9.06 10.00
CA ASP A 129 1.89 8.38 10.79
C ASP A 129 2.21 8.32 12.29
N ARG A 130 3.30 8.96 12.72
CA ARG A 130 3.75 9.05 14.12
C ARG A 130 3.72 10.50 14.61
N GLU A 131 3.32 10.66 15.88
CA GLU A 131 3.45 11.90 16.66
C GLU A 131 4.92 12.25 16.95
#